data_AF-A0A2K8NW89-F1
#
_entry.id   AF-A0A2K8NW89-F1
#
_cell.length_a   1.000
_cell.length_b   1.000
_cell.length_c   1.000
_cell.angle_alpha   90.00
_cell.angle_beta   90.00
_cell.angle_gamma   90.00
#
_symmetry.space_group_name_H-M   'P 1'
#
loop_
_entity.id
_entity.type
_entity.pdbx_description
1 polymer ?
#
loop_
_entity_poly.entity_id
_entity_poly.type
_entity_poly.pdbx_seq_one_letter_code
_entity_poly.pdbx_strand_id
1 'polypeptide(L)'
;MKLNINKSLLYLKDWRFIFKLTSFIICVLLIITGIIWGCFIDQWYVDKNSSYPVHLFPTLYGFNVLISFWSVQTNLLVLLWFGFAVFGHGKEHKNKFINRTSQTNITIYITTTMLLFWGVIVLNILGDASEYDFATKTASDVAITSLTHLLTPLLMIVYYVLTMGQATVSWKRVWTLFVYPAAYCVFLVIRAEMLTKDGIKYFLYPYSFTNFSQPLFGDNLALSNFVCILVLAILLLAFFLLFVLTNNYVYKRKHKSNQPIETN
;
A
#
# COMPACT_ATOMS: atom_id res chain seq x y z
N MET A 1 -17.93 -27.36 12.08
CA MET A 1 -16.58 -27.38 11.48
C MET A 1 -15.59 -27.90 12.52
N LYS A 2 -15.25 -29.19 12.52
CA LYS A 2 -14.28 -29.77 13.49
C LYS A 2 -12.88 -29.30 13.11
N LEU A 3 -12.31 -28.37 13.86
CA LEU A 3 -10.89 -28.02 13.77
C LEU A 3 -10.07 -29.27 14.15
N ASN A 4 -9.34 -29.81 13.18
CA ASN A 4 -8.45 -30.94 13.42
C ASN A 4 -7.23 -30.44 14.21
N ILE A 5 -7.26 -30.64 15.53
CA ILE A 5 -6.30 -30.10 16.51
C ILE A 5 -4.84 -30.44 16.16
N ASN A 6 -4.60 -31.62 15.56
CA ASN A 6 -3.26 -32.02 15.12
C ASN A 6 -2.72 -31.15 13.97
N LYS A 7 -3.59 -30.64 13.11
CA LYS A 7 -3.20 -29.79 11.97
C LYS A 7 -2.89 -28.36 12.42
N SER A 8 -3.63 -27.83 13.41
CA SER A 8 -3.32 -26.53 14.02
C SER A 8 -1.99 -26.53 14.77
N LEU A 9 -1.65 -27.62 15.47
CA LEU A 9 -0.35 -27.77 16.15
C LEU A 9 0.82 -27.79 15.15
N LEU A 10 0.63 -28.35 13.95
CA LEU A 10 1.62 -28.32 12.87
C LEU A 10 1.83 -26.90 12.31
N TYR A 11 0.77 -26.10 12.19
CA TYR A 11 0.90 -24.71 11.70
C TYR A 11 1.63 -23.80 12.68
N LEU A 12 1.48 -24.00 13.99
CA LEU A 12 2.21 -23.23 14.99
C LEU A 12 3.73 -23.49 14.96
N LYS A 13 4.18 -24.57 14.31
CA LYS A 13 5.60 -24.86 14.08
C LYS A 13 6.14 -24.27 12.77
N ASP A 14 5.28 -23.86 11.83
CA ASP A 14 5.73 -23.21 10.59
C ASP A 14 5.90 -21.71 10.83
N TRP A 15 7.15 -21.24 10.84
CA TRP A 15 7.48 -19.83 11.03
C TRP A 15 6.76 -18.91 10.02
N ARG A 16 6.45 -19.40 8.80
CA ARG A 16 5.71 -18.62 7.79
C ARG A 16 4.27 -18.39 8.22
N PHE A 17 3.64 -19.38 8.85
CA PHE A 17 2.31 -19.20 9.41
C PHE A 17 2.32 -18.15 10.51
N ILE A 18 3.25 -18.30 11.46
CA ILE A 18 3.40 -17.35 12.58
C ILE A 18 3.68 -15.95 12.08
N PHE A 19 4.60 -15.76 11.13
CA PHE A 19 4.89 -14.45 10.55
C PHE A 19 3.63 -13.83 9.95
N LYS A 20 2.90 -14.56 9.09
CA LYS A 20 1.68 -14.07 8.46
C LYS A 20 0.60 -13.71 9.48
N LEU A 21 0.42 -14.54 10.51
CA LEU A 21 -0.58 -14.31 11.56
C LEU A 21 -0.23 -13.06 12.38
N THR A 22 1.02 -12.93 12.82
CA THR A 22 1.49 -11.76 13.55
C THR A 22 1.37 -10.50 12.70
N SER A 23 1.80 -10.53 11.43
CA SER A 23 1.64 -9.39 10.53
C SER A 23 0.18 -9.02 10.30
N PHE A 24 -0.71 -10.01 10.13
CA PHE A 24 -2.15 -9.78 10.00
C PHE A 24 -2.70 -9.06 11.23
N ILE A 25 -2.42 -9.55 12.45
CA ILE A 25 -2.88 -8.93 13.70
C ILE A 25 -2.36 -7.50 13.84
N ILE A 26 -1.06 -7.28 13.59
CA ILE A 26 -0.48 -5.92 13.63
C ILE A 26 -1.19 -4.99 12.65
N CYS A 27 -1.41 -5.43 11.41
CA CYS A 27 -2.10 -4.61 10.40
C CYS A 27 -3.55 -4.30 10.82
N VAL A 28 -4.27 -5.27 11.39
CA VAL A 28 -5.64 -5.06 11.91
C VAL A 28 -5.63 -3.99 13.00
N LEU A 29 -4.73 -4.12 13.97
CA LEU A 29 -4.63 -3.18 15.08
C LEU A 29 -4.31 -1.78 14.58
N LEU A 30 -3.31 -1.61 13.71
CA LEU A 30 -2.93 -0.30 13.17
C LEU A 30 -4.05 0.36 12.36
N ILE A 31 -4.78 -0.39 11.55
CA ILE A 31 -5.88 0.15 10.75
C ILE A 31 -7.07 0.53 11.64
N ILE A 32 -7.44 -0.32 12.59
CA ILE A 32 -8.55 -0.02 13.52
C ILE A 32 -8.20 1.19 14.38
N THR A 33 -6.99 1.25 14.96
CA THR A 33 -6.58 2.40 15.77
C THR A 33 -6.48 3.66 14.93
N GLY A 34 -5.95 3.57 13.70
CA GLY A 34 -5.91 4.71 12.76
C GLY A 34 -7.29 5.27 12.45
N ILE A 35 -8.27 4.41 12.21
CA ILE A 35 -9.66 4.85 11.97
C ILE A 35 -10.26 5.49 13.23
N ILE A 36 -10.10 4.86 14.41
CA ILE A 36 -10.65 5.38 15.66
C ILE A 36 -10.05 6.76 15.98
N TRP A 37 -8.72 6.87 16.01
CA TRP A 37 -8.05 8.12 16.33
C TRP A 37 -8.26 9.17 15.24
N GLY A 38 -8.05 8.81 13.98
CA GLY A 38 -8.12 9.74 12.86
C GLY A 38 -9.52 10.25 12.55
N CYS A 39 -10.58 9.49 12.80
CA CYS A 39 -11.95 9.88 12.44
C CYS A 39 -12.85 10.24 13.64
N PHE A 40 -12.60 9.66 14.83
CA PHE A 40 -13.50 9.82 15.98
C PHE A 40 -12.90 10.64 17.11
N ILE A 41 -11.58 10.59 17.34
CA ILE A 41 -10.93 11.28 18.47
C ILE A 41 -10.27 12.59 18.02
N ASP A 42 -9.22 12.49 17.20
CA ASP A 42 -8.38 13.62 16.81
C ASP A 42 -8.88 14.33 15.54
N GLN A 43 -9.63 13.62 14.68
CA GLN A 43 -10.21 14.17 13.45
C GLN A 43 -9.15 14.80 12.51
N TRP A 44 -8.10 14.04 12.17
CA TRP A 44 -6.87 14.53 11.51
C TRP A 44 -7.06 15.38 10.24
N TYR A 45 -8.18 15.21 9.54
CA TYR A 45 -8.47 15.87 8.27
C TYR A 45 -9.64 16.86 8.33
N VAL A 46 -10.14 17.18 9.53
CA VAL A 46 -11.24 18.12 9.72
C VAL A 46 -10.69 19.40 10.36
N ASP A 47 -10.77 20.49 9.62
CA ASP A 47 -10.59 21.81 10.23
C ASP A 47 -11.91 22.25 10.88
N LYS A 48 -11.91 22.32 12.21
CA LYS A 48 -13.08 22.70 13.02
C LYS A 48 -13.48 24.16 12.83
N ASN A 49 -12.59 25.01 12.31
CA ASN A 49 -12.84 26.42 12.05
C ASN A 49 -13.25 26.68 10.59
N SER A 50 -13.37 25.63 9.78
CA SER A 50 -13.69 25.76 8.35
C SER A 50 -15.11 26.27 8.14
N SER A 51 -15.26 27.29 7.28
CA SER A 51 -16.56 27.82 6.86
C SER A 51 -17.37 26.86 5.96
N TYR A 52 -16.77 25.74 5.55
CA TYR A 52 -17.35 24.76 4.64
C TYR A 52 -18.12 23.68 5.39
N PRO A 53 -19.10 22.99 4.77
CA PRO A 53 -19.97 22.02 5.44
C PRO A 53 -19.27 20.77 6.03
N VAL A 54 -17.94 20.69 5.97
CA VAL A 54 -17.15 19.58 6.53
C VAL A 54 -17.33 19.42 8.04
N HIS A 55 -17.61 20.51 8.78
CA HIS A 55 -17.86 20.47 10.22
C HIS A 55 -19.26 19.92 10.57
N LEU A 56 -20.18 19.83 9.61
CA LEU A 56 -21.52 19.27 9.84
C LEU A 56 -21.46 17.74 9.99
N PHE A 57 -20.51 17.09 9.33
CA PHE A 57 -20.33 15.63 9.36
C PHE A 57 -18.85 15.26 9.49
N PRO A 58 -18.17 15.67 10.58
CA PRO A 58 -16.72 15.63 10.69
C PRO A 58 -16.17 14.20 10.64
N THR A 59 -16.84 13.25 11.29
CA THR A 59 -16.44 11.85 11.28
C THR A 59 -16.59 11.20 9.91
N LEU A 60 -17.72 11.43 9.22
CA LEU A 60 -17.96 10.86 7.90
C LEU A 60 -16.99 11.44 6.86
N TYR A 61 -16.78 12.75 6.91
CA TYR A 61 -15.83 13.43 6.04
C TYR A 61 -14.39 12.98 6.33
N GLY A 62 -13.97 12.96 7.60
CA GLY A 62 -12.65 12.49 8.01
C GLY A 62 -12.40 11.04 7.59
N PHE A 63 -13.41 10.16 7.70
CA PHE A 63 -13.33 8.80 7.19
C PHE A 63 -13.18 8.78 5.66
N ASN A 64 -14.00 9.53 4.93
CA ASN A 64 -13.91 9.64 3.47
C ASN A 64 -12.51 10.08 3.00
N VAL A 65 -11.94 11.08 3.65
CA VAL A 65 -10.58 11.56 3.35
C VAL A 65 -9.56 10.47 3.71
N LEU A 66 -9.62 9.88 4.90
CA LEU A 66 -8.68 8.84 5.34
C LEU A 66 -8.65 7.65 4.36
N ILE A 67 -9.79 7.10 3.97
CA ILE A 67 -9.84 5.94 3.04
C ILE A 67 -9.45 6.30 1.60
N SER A 68 -9.44 7.59 1.26
CA SER A 68 -9.08 8.05 -0.08
C SER A 68 -7.58 8.07 -0.31
N PHE A 69 -6.76 8.04 0.74
CA PHE A 69 -5.30 7.97 0.60
C PHE A 69 -4.85 6.63 0.02
N TRP A 70 -4.00 6.69 -1.01
CA TRP A 70 -3.29 5.54 -1.58
C TRP A 70 -2.60 4.71 -0.50
N SER A 71 -1.97 5.37 0.47
CA SER A 71 -1.26 4.67 1.55
C SER A 71 -2.17 3.83 2.44
N VAL A 72 -3.38 4.30 2.74
CA VAL A 72 -4.39 3.53 3.48
C VAL A 72 -4.86 2.35 2.63
N GLN A 73 -5.10 2.57 1.35
CA GLN A 73 -5.50 1.51 0.42
C GLN A 73 -4.44 0.41 0.26
N THR A 74 -3.16 0.75 0.13
CA THR A 74 -2.09 -0.25 0.04
C THR A 74 -1.83 -0.97 1.36
N ASN A 75 -1.98 -0.30 2.50
CA ASN A 75 -1.99 -0.95 3.81
C ASN A 75 -3.15 -1.95 3.95
N LEU A 76 -4.35 -1.60 3.46
CA LEU A 76 -5.50 -2.52 3.40
C LEU A 76 -5.21 -3.71 2.48
N LEU A 77 -4.54 -3.54 1.34
CA LEU A 77 -4.13 -4.65 0.48
C LEU A 77 -3.15 -5.59 1.19
N VAL A 78 -2.20 -5.06 1.96
CA VAL A 78 -1.29 -5.87 2.78
C VAL A 78 -2.04 -6.63 3.87
N LEU A 79 -2.95 -5.96 4.58
CA LEU A 79 -3.83 -6.59 5.56
C LEU A 79 -4.61 -7.76 4.95
N LEU A 80 -5.30 -7.50 3.83
CA LEU A 80 -6.09 -8.52 3.14
C LEU A 80 -5.22 -9.68 2.66
N TRP A 81 -4.05 -9.38 2.10
CA TRP A 81 -3.12 -10.40 1.64
C TRP A 81 -2.68 -11.32 2.77
N PHE A 82 -2.22 -10.76 3.90
CA PHE A 82 -1.85 -11.56 5.07
C PHE A 82 -3.06 -12.33 5.62
N GLY A 83 -4.24 -11.73 5.69
CA GLY A 83 -5.46 -12.41 6.14
C GLY A 83 -5.80 -13.62 5.27
N PHE A 84 -5.88 -13.45 3.96
CA PHE A 84 -6.12 -14.56 3.03
C PHE A 84 -4.99 -15.61 3.08
N ALA A 85 -3.74 -15.20 3.30
CA ALA A 85 -2.61 -16.12 3.38
C ALA A 85 -2.55 -16.88 4.73
N VAL A 86 -3.12 -16.36 5.81
CA VAL A 86 -3.34 -17.07 7.08
C VAL A 86 -4.42 -18.12 6.92
N PHE A 87 -5.61 -17.73 6.46
CA PHE A 87 -6.74 -18.67 6.28
C PHE A 87 -6.51 -19.66 5.14
N GLY A 88 -5.70 -19.29 4.15
CA GLY A 88 -5.29 -20.10 3.01
C GLY A 88 -3.90 -20.72 3.14
N HIS A 89 -3.35 -20.85 4.36
CA HIS A 89 -1.98 -21.34 4.56
C HIS A 89 -1.72 -22.69 3.86
N GLY A 90 -0.63 -22.76 3.08
CA GLY A 90 -0.24 -23.92 2.28
C GLY A 90 -0.96 -24.03 0.93
N LYS A 91 -1.82 -23.06 0.57
CA LYS A 91 -2.55 -22.99 -0.70
C LYS A 91 -2.24 -21.71 -1.49
N GLU A 92 -1.17 -21.01 -1.15
CA GLU A 92 -0.81 -19.70 -1.69
C GLU A 92 -0.69 -19.74 -3.22
N HIS A 93 -0.12 -20.81 -3.78
CA HIS A 93 0.06 -20.96 -5.23
C HIS A 93 -1.22 -21.35 -5.98
N LYS A 94 -2.29 -21.74 -5.27
CA LYS A 94 -3.56 -22.19 -5.89
C LYS A 94 -4.62 -21.09 -5.94
N ASN A 95 -4.50 -20.05 -5.12
CA ASN A 95 -5.46 -18.95 -5.05
C ASN A 95 -4.98 -17.75 -5.89
N LYS A 96 -5.88 -17.13 -6.65
CA LYS A 96 -5.58 -16.01 -7.55
C LYS A 96 -5.08 -14.75 -6.82
N PHE A 97 -5.47 -14.53 -5.57
CA PHE A 97 -5.12 -13.34 -4.79
C PHE A 97 -3.86 -13.48 -3.94
N ILE A 98 -3.54 -14.69 -3.45
CA ILE A 98 -2.35 -14.96 -2.62
C ILE A 98 -1.20 -15.63 -3.40
N ASN A 99 -1.29 -15.66 -4.74
CA ASN A 99 -0.20 -16.15 -5.57
C ASN A 99 0.98 -15.18 -5.60
N ARG A 100 2.09 -15.65 -6.18
CA ARG A 100 3.35 -14.90 -6.23
C ARG A 100 3.23 -13.59 -7.00
N THR A 101 2.48 -13.54 -8.10
CA THR A 101 2.28 -12.28 -8.85
C THR A 101 1.57 -11.23 -8.01
N SER A 102 0.48 -11.60 -7.34
CA SER A 102 -0.26 -10.66 -6.48
C SER A 102 0.59 -10.20 -5.29
N GLN A 103 1.32 -11.14 -4.66
CA GLN A 103 2.28 -10.81 -3.61
C GLN A 103 3.32 -9.79 -4.10
N THR A 104 3.92 -10.02 -5.28
CA THR A 104 4.87 -9.08 -5.89
C THR A 104 4.25 -7.70 -6.12
N ASN A 105 3.06 -7.62 -6.72
CA ASN A 105 2.40 -6.33 -6.98
C ASN A 105 2.12 -5.57 -5.68
N ILE A 106 1.59 -6.25 -4.65
CA ILE A 106 1.31 -5.62 -3.35
C ILE A 106 2.61 -5.18 -2.67
N THR A 107 3.68 -5.97 -2.72
CA THR A 107 5.01 -5.57 -2.25
C THR A 107 5.50 -4.31 -2.97
N ILE A 108 5.32 -4.23 -4.29
CA ILE A 108 5.70 -3.03 -5.06
C ILE A 108 4.88 -1.83 -4.59
N TYR A 109 3.56 -1.93 -4.53
CA TYR A 109 2.69 -0.82 -4.13
C TYR A 109 3.02 -0.29 -2.73
N ILE A 110 3.24 -1.17 -1.76
CA ILE A 110 3.56 -0.74 -0.39
C ILE A 110 5.00 -0.21 -0.27
N THR A 111 5.93 -0.71 -1.09
CA THR A 111 7.30 -0.15 -1.18
C THR A 111 7.27 1.25 -1.77
N THR A 112 6.53 1.44 -2.87
CA THR A 112 6.31 2.77 -3.46
C THR A 112 5.64 3.70 -2.46
N THR A 113 4.65 3.23 -1.71
CA THR A 113 3.98 4.00 -0.65
C THR A 113 4.99 4.49 0.41
N MET A 114 5.83 3.59 0.92
CA MET A 114 6.86 3.93 1.91
C MET A 114 7.81 5.01 1.37
N LEU A 115 8.27 4.87 0.13
CA LEU A 115 9.20 5.82 -0.48
C LEU A 115 8.58 7.17 -0.79
N LEU A 116 7.35 7.20 -1.31
CA LEU A 116 6.65 8.46 -1.55
C LEU A 116 6.35 9.17 -0.22
N PHE A 117 5.96 8.45 0.82
CA PHE A 117 5.72 9.07 2.12
C PHE A 117 7.00 9.66 2.71
N TRP A 118 8.05 8.87 2.89
CA TRP A 118 9.27 9.36 3.53
C TRP A 118 10.07 10.31 2.63
N GLY A 119 10.14 10.07 1.33
CA GLY A 119 10.90 10.89 0.39
C GLY A 119 10.14 12.13 -0.10
N VAL A 120 8.92 11.97 -0.60
CA VAL A 120 8.19 13.08 -1.22
C VAL A 120 7.41 13.87 -0.18
N ILE A 121 6.65 13.23 0.70
CA ILE A 121 5.76 13.93 1.63
C ILE A 121 6.54 14.52 2.81
N VAL A 122 7.38 13.71 3.47
CA VAL A 122 8.14 14.12 4.67
C VAL A 122 9.38 14.93 4.28
N LEU A 123 10.28 14.37 3.46
CA LEU A 123 11.52 15.07 3.07
C LEU A 123 11.30 16.14 1.99
N ASN A 124 10.09 16.23 1.42
CA ASN A 124 9.71 17.29 0.50
C ASN A 124 10.66 17.43 -0.72
N ILE A 125 11.04 16.30 -1.33
CA ILE A 125 11.97 16.28 -2.48
C ILE A 125 11.40 17.02 -3.72
N LEU A 126 10.09 17.33 -3.75
CA LEU A 126 9.41 17.93 -4.90
C LEU A 126 8.97 19.39 -4.73
N GLY A 127 9.20 20.07 -3.60
CA GLY A 127 8.69 21.44 -3.39
C GLY A 127 9.35 22.22 -2.25
N ASP A 128 8.74 23.34 -1.86
CA ASP A 128 9.31 24.30 -0.89
C ASP A 128 8.90 24.07 0.57
N ALA A 129 7.78 23.38 0.83
CA ALA A 129 7.34 23.00 2.19
C ALA A 129 6.77 21.56 2.25
N SER A 130 7.02 20.85 3.35
CA SER A 130 6.54 19.47 3.55
C SER A 130 5.01 19.40 3.63
N GLU A 131 4.43 18.40 2.97
CA GLU A 131 2.99 18.08 3.07
C GLU A 131 2.62 17.43 4.42
N TYR A 132 3.61 17.04 5.23
CA TYR A 132 3.40 16.48 6.57
C TYR A 132 4.46 16.97 7.56
N ASP A 133 4.10 17.96 8.38
CA ASP A 133 4.95 18.46 9.45
C ASP A 133 4.64 17.78 10.79
N PHE A 134 5.55 16.90 11.23
CA PHE A 134 5.49 16.19 12.50
C PHE A 134 5.30 17.11 13.72
N ALA A 135 5.81 18.35 13.69
CA ALA A 135 5.72 19.28 14.81
C ALA A 135 4.28 19.78 15.05
N THR A 136 3.44 19.73 14.02
CA THR A 136 2.06 20.24 14.05
C THR A 136 1.01 19.16 14.33
N LYS A 137 1.42 17.89 14.37
CA LYS A 137 0.51 16.74 14.47
C LYS A 137 0.36 16.25 15.90
N THR A 138 -0.78 15.61 16.17
CA THR A 138 -1.00 14.96 17.46
C THR A 138 -0.05 13.77 17.61
N ALA A 139 0.23 13.37 18.84
CA ALA A 139 1.08 12.20 19.10
C ALA A 139 0.50 10.92 18.48
N SER A 140 -0.85 10.80 18.42
CA SER A 140 -1.52 9.64 17.82
C SER A 140 -1.33 9.61 16.30
N ASP A 141 -1.44 10.75 15.62
CA ASP A 141 -1.19 10.88 14.19
C ASP A 141 0.26 10.49 13.88
N VAL A 142 1.22 11.12 14.55
CA VAL A 142 2.65 10.83 14.38
C VAL A 142 2.94 9.34 14.56
N ALA A 143 2.45 8.73 15.65
CA ALA A 143 2.71 7.32 15.93
C ALA A 143 2.08 6.40 14.88
N ILE A 144 0.79 6.57 14.58
CA ILE A 144 0.07 5.69 13.65
C ILE A 144 0.60 5.89 12.23
N THR A 145 0.75 7.13 11.78
CA THR A 145 1.30 7.46 10.47
C THR A 145 2.71 6.89 10.30
N SER A 146 3.59 7.01 11.29
CA SER A 146 4.93 6.40 11.21
C SER A 146 4.86 4.87 11.09
N LEU A 147 4.01 4.22 11.90
CA LEU A 147 3.88 2.77 11.90
C LEU A 147 3.27 2.26 10.58
N THR A 148 2.25 2.90 10.04
CA THR A 148 1.62 2.47 8.78
C THR A 148 2.47 2.74 7.55
N HIS A 149 3.36 3.72 7.60
CA HIS A 149 4.26 4.06 6.49
C HIS A 149 5.67 3.49 6.63
N LEU A 150 5.97 2.77 7.72
CA LEU A 150 7.25 2.09 7.91
C LEU A 150 7.07 0.61 8.26
N LEU A 151 6.37 0.31 9.36
CA LEU A 151 6.24 -1.05 9.87
C LEU A 151 5.46 -1.96 8.90
N THR A 152 4.27 -1.56 8.45
CA THR A 152 3.49 -2.39 7.49
C THR A 152 4.23 -2.67 6.18
N PRO A 153 4.84 -1.66 5.50
CA PRO A 153 5.72 -1.92 4.36
C PRO A 153 6.84 -2.91 4.67
N LEU A 154 7.56 -2.72 5.79
CA LEU A 154 8.66 -3.60 6.17
C LEU A 154 8.19 -5.04 6.39
N LEU A 155 7.05 -5.26 7.05
CA LEU A 155 6.47 -6.60 7.23
C LEU A 155 6.26 -7.30 5.87
N MET A 156 5.67 -6.60 4.89
CA MET A 156 5.43 -7.17 3.57
C MET A 156 6.73 -7.39 2.78
N ILE A 157 7.67 -6.45 2.82
CA ILE A 157 8.97 -6.55 2.13
C ILE A 157 9.79 -7.68 2.71
N VAL A 158 9.94 -7.74 4.04
CA VAL A 158 10.68 -8.81 4.73
C VAL A 158 10.06 -10.18 4.41
N TYR A 159 8.74 -10.30 4.48
CA TYR A 159 8.07 -11.56 4.12
C TYR A 159 8.32 -11.94 2.65
N TYR A 160 8.26 -10.98 1.73
CA TYR A 160 8.54 -11.21 0.31
C TYR A 160 9.95 -11.73 0.07
N VAL A 161 10.95 -11.12 0.72
CA VAL A 161 12.37 -11.48 0.65
C VAL A 161 12.57 -12.88 1.25
N LEU A 162 12.07 -13.17 2.45
CA LEU A 162 12.22 -14.48 3.08
C LEU A 162 11.58 -15.62 2.29
N THR A 163 10.53 -15.32 1.52
CA THR A 163 9.79 -16.30 0.69
C THR A 163 10.21 -16.32 -0.78
N MET A 164 11.26 -15.57 -1.16
CA MET A 164 11.64 -15.48 -2.56
C MET A 164 12.16 -16.77 -3.16
N GLY A 165 11.88 -16.95 -4.44
CA GLY A 165 12.26 -18.15 -5.19
C GLY A 165 11.45 -19.40 -4.88
N GLN A 166 10.31 -19.30 -4.18
CA GLN A 166 9.35 -20.41 -4.03
C GLN A 166 8.52 -20.66 -5.31
N ALA A 167 8.33 -19.61 -6.12
CA ALA A 167 7.66 -19.69 -7.42
C ALA A 167 8.19 -18.57 -8.34
N THR A 168 8.08 -18.76 -9.65
CA THR A 168 8.41 -17.71 -10.63
C THR A 168 7.29 -16.69 -10.74
N VAL A 169 7.67 -15.46 -11.11
CA VAL A 169 6.73 -14.42 -11.53
C VAL A 169 6.79 -14.32 -13.05
N SER A 170 5.63 -14.42 -13.70
CA SER A 170 5.52 -14.33 -15.15
C SER A 170 5.59 -12.88 -15.63
N TRP A 171 6.51 -12.60 -16.55
CA TRP A 171 6.61 -11.31 -17.24
C TRP A 171 5.33 -10.93 -18.00
N LYS A 172 4.57 -11.92 -18.48
CA LYS A 172 3.29 -11.70 -19.18
C LYS A 172 2.22 -11.05 -18.30
N ARG A 173 2.45 -11.00 -16.97
CA ARG A 173 1.53 -10.38 -16.01
C ARG A 173 1.97 -9.00 -15.53
N VAL A 174 3.01 -8.40 -16.12
CA VAL A 174 3.46 -7.05 -15.75
C VAL A 174 2.34 -6.01 -15.81
N TRP A 175 1.43 -6.12 -16.78
CA TRP A 175 0.29 -5.21 -16.92
C TRP A 175 -0.62 -5.17 -15.68
N THR A 176 -0.68 -6.26 -14.89
CA THR A 176 -1.48 -6.31 -13.66
C THR A 176 -0.99 -5.35 -12.58
N LEU A 177 0.26 -4.88 -12.67
CA LEU A 177 0.83 -3.84 -11.82
C LEU A 177 0.15 -2.49 -12.00
N PHE A 178 -0.36 -2.21 -13.20
CA PHE A 178 -0.93 -0.90 -13.52
C PHE A 178 -2.44 -0.83 -13.29
N VAL A 179 -3.11 -1.98 -13.10
CA VAL A 179 -4.56 -2.04 -12.93
C VAL A 179 -5.02 -1.26 -11.70
N TYR A 180 -4.37 -1.47 -10.54
CA TYR A 180 -4.79 -0.84 -9.30
C TYR A 180 -4.46 0.66 -9.25
N PRO A 181 -3.24 1.12 -9.63
CA PRO A 181 -2.97 2.55 -9.80
C PRO A 181 -3.92 3.25 -10.77
N ALA A 182 -4.23 2.64 -11.92
CA ALA A 182 -5.15 3.23 -12.89
C ALA A 182 -6.57 3.37 -12.31
N ALA A 183 -7.07 2.32 -11.63
CA ALA A 183 -8.36 2.37 -10.96
C ALA A 183 -8.40 3.45 -9.86
N TYR A 184 -7.29 3.62 -9.12
CA TYR A 184 -7.15 4.67 -8.11
C TYR A 184 -7.23 6.08 -8.72
N CYS A 185 -6.56 6.33 -9.85
CA CYS A 185 -6.65 7.62 -10.54
C CYS A 185 -8.10 7.93 -10.98
N VAL A 186 -8.81 6.95 -11.52
CA VAL A 186 -10.24 7.10 -11.87
C VAL A 186 -11.08 7.43 -10.64
N PHE A 187 -10.86 6.70 -9.53
CA PHE A 187 -11.51 6.97 -8.26
C PHE A 187 -11.26 8.41 -7.77
N LEU A 188 -10.03 8.92 -7.86
CA LEU A 188 -9.69 10.29 -7.44
C LEU A 188 -10.44 11.35 -8.23
N VAL A 189 -10.52 11.21 -9.56
CA VAL A 189 -11.23 12.16 -10.43
C VAL A 189 -12.72 12.18 -10.10
N ILE A 190 -13.34 11.00 -9.97
CA ILE A 190 -14.76 10.90 -9.61
C ILE A 190 -15.02 11.52 -8.24
N ARG A 191 -14.19 11.21 -7.24
CA ARG A 191 -14.32 11.74 -5.89
C ARG A 191 -14.18 13.27 -5.86
N ALA A 192 -13.19 13.83 -6.54
CA ALA A 192 -12.98 15.28 -6.59
C ALA A 192 -14.18 16.01 -7.20
N GLU A 193 -14.76 15.48 -8.27
CA GLU A 193 -15.96 16.03 -8.91
C GLU A 193 -17.19 15.98 -7.98
N MET A 194 -17.39 14.87 -7.26
CA MET A 194 -18.48 14.74 -6.28
C MET A 194 -18.34 15.78 -5.15
N LEU A 195 -17.16 15.89 -4.54
CA LEU A 195 -16.91 16.84 -3.46
C LEU A 195 -17.08 18.30 -3.92
N THR A 196 -16.65 18.60 -5.15
CA THR A 196 -16.81 19.95 -5.74
C THR A 196 -18.28 20.31 -5.89
N LYS A 197 -19.12 19.37 -6.34
CA LYS A 197 -20.58 19.57 -6.45
C LYS A 197 -21.26 19.77 -5.09
N ASP A 198 -20.72 19.17 -4.04
CA ASP A 198 -21.18 19.38 -2.66
C ASP A 198 -20.60 20.65 -2.01
N GLY A 199 -19.87 21.48 -2.79
CA GLY A 199 -19.28 22.74 -2.33
C GLY A 199 -18.04 22.58 -1.45
N ILE A 200 -17.49 21.37 -1.35
CA ILE A 200 -16.26 21.09 -0.60
C ILE A 200 -15.05 21.45 -1.46
N LYS A 201 -14.09 22.19 -0.89
CA LYS A 201 -12.85 22.61 -1.59
C LYS A 201 -11.55 22.06 -0.98
N TYR A 202 -11.63 21.46 0.20
CA TYR A 202 -10.47 20.86 0.87
C TYR A 202 -10.37 19.36 0.56
N PHE A 203 -9.14 18.84 0.52
CA PHE A 203 -8.86 17.43 0.25
C PHE A 203 -9.65 16.85 -0.94
N LEU A 204 -9.85 17.64 -2.00
CA LEU A 204 -10.41 17.15 -3.27
C LEU A 204 -9.56 15.98 -3.79
N TYR A 205 -8.25 16.18 -3.73
CA TYR A 205 -7.24 15.15 -3.91
C TYR A 205 -6.49 14.93 -2.59
N PRO A 206 -6.14 13.68 -2.24
CA PRO A 206 -5.41 13.40 -1.00
C PRO A 206 -3.97 13.89 -1.02
N TYR A 207 -3.37 14.01 -2.20
CA TYR A 207 -1.98 14.44 -2.37
C TYR A 207 -1.86 15.55 -3.41
N SER A 208 -0.91 16.47 -3.19
CA SER A 208 -0.60 17.55 -4.15
C SER A 208 -0.22 17.00 -5.53
N PHE A 209 0.63 15.97 -5.57
CA PHE A 209 1.10 15.32 -6.80
C PHE A 209 0.05 14.46 -7.51
N THR A 210 -1.16 14.36 -6.94
CA THR A 210 -2.34 13.76 -7.59
C THR A 210 -3.44 14.79 -7.85
N ASN A 211 -3.17 16.07 -7.62
CA ASN A 211 -4.11 17.14 -7.88
C ASN A 211 -4.22 17.41 -9.38
N PHE A 212 -5.18 16.75 -10.04
CA PHE A 212 -5.36 16.90 -11.48
C PHE A 212 -6.00 18.24 -11.89
N SER A 213 -6.30 19.12 -10.93
CA SER A 213 -6.86 20.46 -11.17
C SER A 213 -5.82 21.58 -11.10
N GLN A 214 -4.60 21.30 -10.64
CA GLN A 214 -3.52 22.29 -10.55
C GLN A 214 -2.19 21.68 -10.98
N PRO A 215 -1.36 22.37 -11.78
CA PRO A 215 -0.05 21.85 -12.15
C PRO A 215 0.82 21.72 -10.90
N LEU A 216 1.52 20.58 -10.78
CA LEU A 216 2.56 20.40 -9.76
C LEU A 216 3.85 21.16 -10.13
N PHE A 217 4.12 21.34 -11.42
CA PHE A 217 5.26 22.09 -11.93
C PHE A 217 4.93 22.76 -13.27
N GLY A 218 5.49 23.96 -13.46
CA GLY A 218 5.20 24.82 -14.60
C GLY A 218 3.74 25.28 -14.66
N ASP A 219 3.36 25.90 -15.78
CA ASP A 219 2.03 26.50 -15.93
C ASP A 219 1.05 25.61 -16.72
N ASN A 220 1.53 24.49 -17.28
CA ASN A 220 0.72 23.60 -18.11
C ASN A 220 0.25 22.38 -17.32
N LEU A 221 -1.04 22.40 -16.96
CA LEU A 221 -1.70 21.34 -16.20
C LEU A 221 -1.58 19.95 -16.85
N ALA A 222 -1.81 19.86 -18.17
CA ALA A 222 -1.80 18.58 -18.87
C ALA A 222 -0.39 17.98 -18.90
N LEU A 223 0.62 18.80 -19.17
CA LEU A 223 2.02 18.38 -19.16
C LEU A 223 2.46 17.96 -17.76
N SER A 224 2.08 18.72 -16.73
CA SER A 224 2.41 18.39 -15.35
C SER A 224 1.83 17.05 -14.92
N ASN A 225 0.53 16.84 -15.16
CA ASN A 225 -0.14 15.58 -14.88
C ASN A 225 0.49 14.40 -15.65
N PHE A 226 0.82 14.60 -16.94
CA PHE A 226 1.46 13.57 -17.75
C PHE A 226 2.80 13.13 -17.17
N VAL A 227 3.66 14.09 -16.78
CA VAL A 227 4.97 13.79 -16.22
C VAL A 227 4.85 13.12 -14.84
N CYS A 228 3.91 13.54 -13.98
CA CYS A 228 3.64 12.85 -12.70
C CYS A 228 3.27 11.37 -12.91
N ILE A 229 2.33 11.11 -13.82
CA ILE A 229 1.89 9.74 -14.15
C ILE A 229 3.05 8.92 -14.72
N LEU A 230 3.84 9.53 -15.62
CA LEU A 230 4.98 8.87 -16.24
C LEU A 230 6.07 8.50 -15.22
N VAL A 231 6.43 9.41 -14.32
CA VAL A 231 7.41 9.17 -13.25
C VAL A 231 6.93 8.04 -12.34
N LEU A 232 5.65 8.05 -11.94
CA LEU A 232 5.09 6.98 -11.12
C LEU A 232 5.10 5.63 -11.87
N ALA A 233 4.76 5.62 -13.15
CA ALA A 233 4.79 4.41 -13.97
C ALA A 233 6.22 3.83 -14.10
N ILE A 234 7.21 4.70 -14.31
CA ILE A 234 8.64 4.32 -14.35
C ILE A 234 9.07 3.76 -12.99
N LEU A 235 8.69 4.40 -11.88
CA LEU A 235 9.03 3.94 -10.54
C LEU A 235 8.45 2.55 -10.24
N LEU A 236 7.16 2.34 -10.57
CA LEU A 236 6.51 1.04 -10.43
C LEU A 236 7.20 -0.03 -11.28
N LEU A 237 7.55 0.30 -12.53
CA LEU A 237 8.26 -0.60 -13.43
C LEU A 237 9.68 -0.93 -12.91
N ALA A 238 10.40 0.05 -12.36
CA ALA A 238 11.71 -0.16 -11.77
C ALA A 238 11.64 -1.14 -10.59
N PHE A 239 10.66 -0.98 -9.69
CA PHE A 239 10.46 -1.96 -8.61
C PHE A 239 10.00 -3.32 -9.13
N PHE A 240 9.15 -3.35 -10.16
CA PHE A 240 8.79 -4.61 -10.79
C PHE A 240 10.01 -5.35 -11.31
N LEU A 241 10.88 -4.68 -12.06
CA LEU A 241 12.14 -5.25 -12.54
C LEU A 241 12.98 -5.76 -11.36
N LEU A 242 13.19 -4.94 -10.33
CA LEU A 242 13.98 -5.31 -9.15
C LEU A 242 13.43 -6.57 -8.47
N PHE A 243 12.14 -6.58 -8.09
CA PHE A 243 11.55 -7.68 -7.33
C PHE A 243 11.35 -8.95 -8.16
N VAL A 244 11.04 -8.84 -9.46
CA VAL A 244 10.85 -10.00 -10.34
C VAL A 244 12.18 -10.62 -10.74
N LEU A 245 13.18 -9.81 -11.13
CA LEU A 245 14.51 -10.31 -11.48
C LEU A 245 15.14 -11.02 -10.28
N THR A 246 15.11 -10.39 -9.11
CA THR A 246 15.66 -10.99 -7.88
C THR A 246 14.93 -12.29 -7.53
N ASN A 247 13.60 -12.30 -7.55
CA ASN A 247 12.82 -13.51 -7.27
C ASN A 247 13.13 -14.65 -8.25
N ASN A 248 13.11 -14.36 -9.55
CA ASN A 248 13.30 -15.38 -10.58
C ASN A 248 14.77 -15.86 -10.62
N TYR A 249 15.73 -15.01 -10.28
CA TYR A 249 17.13 -15.40 -10.08
C TYR A 249 17.28 -16.39 -8.92
N VAL A 250 16.70 -16.08 -7.75
CA VAL A 250 16.73 -16.98 -6.59
C VAL A 250 16.01 -18.30 -6.89
N TYR A 251 14.87 -18.26 -7.58
CA TYR A 251 14.16 -19.46 -8.04
C TYR A 251 15.08 -20.35 -8.88
N LYS A 252 15.73 -19.78 -9.91
CA LYS A 252 16.65 -20.53 -10.78
C LYS A 252 17.80 -21.16 -10.00
N ARG A 253 18.41 -20.45 -9.04
CA ARG A 253 19.50 -21.02 -8.22
C ARG A 253 19.04 -22.19 -7.36
N LYS A 254 17.90 -22.06 -6.68
CA LYS A 254 17.33 -23.12 -5.81
C LYS A 254 16.94 -24.39 -6.57
N HIS A 255 16.52 -24.25 -7.82
CA HIS A 255 16.06 -25.39 -8.62
C HIS A 255 17.11 -25.96 -9.59
N LYS A 256 18.15 -25.19 -9.94
CA LYS A 256 19.30 -25.70 -10.72
C LYS A 256 20.22 -26.60 -9.86
N SER A 257 20.32 -26.36 -8.55
CA SER A 257 21.10 -27.21 -7.63
C SER A 257 20.48 -28.59 -7.38
N ASN A 258 19.21 -28.79 -7.76
CA ASN A 258 18.48 -30.03 -7.51
C ASN A 258 18.32 -30.91 -8.76
N GLN A 259 18.96 -30.54 -9.89
CA GLN A 259 19.06 -31.45 -11.02
C GLN A 259 20.25 -32.39 -10.80
N PRO A 260 20.06 -33.72 -10.90
CA PRO A 260 21.18 -34.66 -10.78
C PRO A 260 22.24 -34.31 -11.82
N ILE A 261 23.50 -34.33 -11.41
CA ILE A 261 24.63 -34.24 -12.33
C ILE A 261 24.55 -35.52 -13.18
N GLU A 262 24.15 -35.40 -14.44
CA GLU A 262 24.36 -36.46 -15.42
C GLU A 262 25.88 -36.62 -15.58
N THR A 263 26.44 -37.57 -14.85
CA THR A 263 27.81 -38.05 -15.07
C THR A 263 27.78 -38.88 -16.35
N ASN A 264 28.29 -38.30 -17.45
CA ASN A 264 28.67 -39.04 -18.64
C ASN A 264 29.93 -39.86 -18.39
#